data_AF-A0AAP8GFQ5-F1
#
_entry.id   AF-A0AAP8GFQ5-F1
#
_cell.length_a   1.000
_cell.length_b   1.000
_cell.length_c   1.000
_cell.angle_alpha   90.00
_cell.angle_beta   90.00
_cell.angle_gamma   90.00
#
_symmetry.space_group_name_H-M   'P 1'
#
loop_
_entity.id
_entity.type
_entity.pdbx_description
1 polymer ?
#
loop_
_entity_poly.entity_id
_entity_poly.type
_entity_poly.pdbx_seq_one_letter_code
_entity_poly.pdbx_strand_id
1 'polypeptide(L)'
;PKHIEVQVIGDEHGNIVHLFERDCSVQRRHQKVVEVAPSVGLSPTLRQRICDAAIQLMENIKYVNAGTVEFLVSGDEFFFIEVNPRVQVEHTITEMVTGIDIVKTQILVAAGADLFGEEINMPQQKDITTLGYA
;
A
#
# COMPACT_ATOMS: atom_id res chain seq x y z
N PRO A 1 -12.87 9.34 12.68
CA PRO A 1 -12.65 8.61 11.41
C PRO A 1 -11.35 7.81 11.55
N LYS A 2 -11.27 6.64 10.93
CA LYS A 2 -10.00 5.92 10.84
C LYS A 2 -9.18 6.52 9.69
N HIS A 3 -7.88 6.66 9.89
CA HIS A 3 -6.95 7.04 8.83
C HIS A 3 -6.34 5.74 8.30
N ILE A 4 -6.70 5.39 7.07
CA ILE A 4 -6.30 4.15 6.42
C ILE A 4 -5.54 4.50 5.16
N GLU A 5 -4.43 3.82 4.93
CA GLU A 5 -3.62 4.09 3.76
C GLU A 5 -3.18 2.80 3.07
N VAL A 6 -3.06 2.81 1.75
CA VAL A 6 -2.74 1.62 0.94
C VAL A 6 -1.37 1.79 0.33
N GLN A 7 -0.48 0.84 0.57
CA GLN A 7 0.82 0.78 -0.11
C GLN A 7 0.63 0.31 -1.55
N VAL A 8 1.17 1.03 -2.51
CA VAL A 8 1.22 0.64 -3.92
C VAL A 8 2.65 0.63 -4.45
N ILE A 9 2.91 -0.21 -5.45
CA ILE A 9 4.12 -0.18 -6.27
C ILE A 9 3.71 -0.39 -7.73
N GLY A 10 4.16 0.50 -8.61
CA GLY A 10 4.04 0.32 -10.06
C GLY A 10 5.39 0.32 -10.77
N ASP A 11 5.45 -0.22 -11.99
CA ASP A 11 6.63 -0.17 -12.86
C ASP A 11 6.38 0.55 -14.19
N GLU A 12 7.43 0.68 -15.00
CA GLU A 12 7.34 1.30 -16.33
C GLU A 12 6.62 0.43 -17.37
N HIS A 13 6.34 -0.84 -17.06
CA HIS A 13 5.66 -1.79 -17.93
C HIS A 13 4.13 -1.76 -17.78
N GLY A 14 3.64 -0.93 -16.86
CA GLY A 14 2.22 -0.74 -16.59
C GLY A 14 1.66 -1.71 -15.56
N ASN A 15 2.51 -2.48 -14.88
CA ASN A 15 2.10 -3.32 -13.77
C ASN A 15 1.94 -2.48 -12.50
N ILE A 16 0.89 -2.74 -11.73
CA ILE A 16 0.66 -2.10 -10.43
C ILE A 16 0.15 -3.15 -9.45
N VAL A 17 0.71 -3.15 -8.24
CA VAL A 17 0.25 -3.99 -7.13
C VAL A 17 0.05 -3.15 -5.87
N HIS A 18 -0.84 -3.61 -4.98
CA HIS A 18 -0.99 -3.09 -3.63
C HIS A 18 -0.43 -4.11 -2.63
N LEU A 19 0.21 -3.59 -1.58
CA LEU A 19 0.77 -4.37 -0.49
C LEU A 19 -0.09 -4.24 0.76
N PHE A 20 -1.41 -4.32 0.56
CA PHE A 20 -2.45 -4.09 1.57
C PHE A 20 -2.40 -2.68 2.19
N GLU A 21 -3.18 -2.51 3.25
CA GLU A 21 -3.39 -1.26 3.95
C GLU A 21 -2.71 -1.21 5.33
N ARG A 22 -2.51 0.02 5.83
CA ARG A 22 -2.06 0.32 7.19
C ARG A 22 -3.12 1.18 7.90
N ASP A 23 -3.28 0.95 9.21
CA ASP A 23 -4.10 1.77 10.08
C ASP A 23 -3.21 2.78 10.83
N CYS A 24 -3.29 4.04 10.42
CA CYS A 24 -2.53 5.16 10.98
C CYS A 24 -3.43 6.07 11.84
N SER A 25 -4.52 5.52 12.41
CA SER A 25 -5.51 6.30 13.15
C SER A 25 -5.00 6.84 14.49
N VAL A 26 -3.93 6.25 15.05
CA VAL A 26 -3.35 6.71 16.32
C VAL A 26 -2.48 7.93 16.05
N GLN A 27 -3.08 9.11 16.23
CA GLN A 27 -2.45 10.39 15.93
C GLN A 27 -2.51 11.35 17.11
N ARG A 28 -1.49 12.19 17.25
CA ARG A 28 -1.47 13.32 18.19
C ARG A 28 -1.32 14.61 17.41
N ARG A 29 -2.33 15.49 17.47
CA ARG A 29 -2.36 16.76 16.70
C ARG A 29 -2.10 16.54 15.20
N HIS A 30 -2.76 15.54 14.60
CA HIS A 30 -2.64 15.17 13.18
C HIS A 30 -1.27 14.61 12.77
N GLN A 31 -0.44 14.20 13.72
CA GLN A 31 0.82 13.51 13.46
C GLN A 31 0.65 12.04 13.81
N LYS A 32 1.05 11.13 12.91
CA LYS A 32 1.04 9.69 13.14
C LYS A 32 2.00 9.35 14.30
N VAL A 33 1.54 8.49 15.22
CA VAL A 33 2.28 8.11 16.44
C VAL A 33 2.48 6.60 16.52
N VAL A 34 1.45 5.84 16.14
CA VAL A 34 1.51 4.38 16.04
C VAL A 34 0.73 3.96 14.79
N GLU A 35 1.34 3.07 14.03
CA GLU A 35 0.81 2.51 12.79
C GLU A 35 0.75 0.99 12.93
N VAL A 36 -0.27 0.36 12.35
CA VAL A 36 -0.50 -1.10 12.42
C VAL A 36 -0.85 -1.65 11.04
N ALA A 37 -0.32 -2.82 10.69
CA ALA A 37 -0.59 -3.51 9.43
C ALA A 37 -0.88 -5.01 9.65
N PRO A 38 -1.86 -5.60 8.95
CA PRO A 38 -3.01 -4.92 8.35
C PRO A 38 -3.93 -4.31 9.41
N SER A 39 -4.95 -3.55 9.00
CA SER A 39 -5.93 -2.98 9.92
C SER A 39 -6.78 -4.09 10.57
N VAL A 40 -6.62 -4.23 11.89
CA VAL A 40 -7.40 -5.18 12.72
C VAL A 40 -8.87 -4.79 12.89
N GLY A 41 -9.20 -3.52 12.65
CA GLY A 41 -10.53 -2.96 12.94
C GLY A 41 -11.46 -2.88 11.74
N LEU A 42 -11.03 -3.32 10.55
CA LEU A 42 -11.82 -3.28 9.33
C LEU A 42 -12.23 -4.69 8.89
N SER A 43 -13.41 -4.80 8.30
CA SER A 43 -13.84 -6.05 7.67
C SER A 43 -12.97 -6.36 6.44
N PRO A 44 -12.70 -7.63 6.11
CA PRO A 44 -11.95 -8.00 4.91
C PRO A 44 -12.54 -7.39 3.63
N THR A 45 -13.86 -7.33 3.52
CA THR A 45 -14.56 -6.74 2.38
C THR A 45 -14.28 -5.24 2.23
N LEU A 46 -14.28 -4.49 3.34
CA LEU A 46 -13.99 -3.06 3.31
C LEU A 46 -12.51 -2.81 2.98
N ARG A 47 -11.59 -3.60 3.54
CA ARG A 47 -10.17 -3.55 3.21
C ARG A 47 -9.93 -3.75 1.70
N GLN A 48 -10.57 -4.75 1.11
CA GLN A 48 -10.47 -5.02 -0.32
C GLN A 48 -10.98 -3.84 -1.16
N ARG A 49 -12.17 -3.29 -0.83
CA ARG A 49 -12.73 -2.12 -1.54
C ARG A 49 -11.78 -0.91 -1.52
N ILE A 50 -11.11 -0.67 -0.39
CA ILE A 50 -10.15 0.43 -0.24
C ILE A 50 -8.90 0.17 -1.08
N CYS A 51 -8.38 -1.05 -1.07
CA CYS A 51 -7.23 -1.44 -1.90
C CYS A 51 -7.54 -1.35 -3.40
N ASP A 52 -8.71 -1.84 -3.84
CA ASP A 52 -9.16 -1.78 -5.23
C ASP A 52 -9.27 -0.32 -5.71
N ALA A 53 -9.80 0.57 -4.86
CA ALA A 53 -9.89 1.99 -5.18
C ALA A 53 -8.51 2.66 -5.32
N ALA A 54 -7.53 2.26 -4.49
CA ALA A 54 -6.15 2.72 -4.60
C ALA A 54 -5.51 2.25 -5.91
N ILE A 55 -5.67 0.98 -6.28
CA ILE A 55 -5.21 0.43 -7.56
C ILE A 55 -5.82 1.19 -8.73
N GLN A 56 -7.15 1.34 -8.74
CA GLN A 56 -7.84 2.05 -9.82
C GLN A 56 -7.33 3.48 -10.02
N LEU A 57 -7.07 4.20 -8.94
CA LEU A 57 -6.48 5.54 -9.02
C LEU A 57 -5.08 5.51 -9.65
N MET A 58 -4.23 4.58 -9.21
CA MET A 58 -2.84 4.48 -9.62
C MET A 58 -2.68 4.00 -11.06
N GLU A 59 -3.53 3.06 -11.52
CA GLU A 59 -3.59 2.61 -12.91
C GLU A 59 -3.98 3.75 -13.85
N ASN A 60 -4.97 4.56 -13.47
CA ASN A 60 -5.43 5.69 -14.28
C ASN A 60 -4.34 6.74 -14.53
N ILE A 61 -3.41 6.92 -13.59
CA ILE A 61 -2.30 7.88 -13.72
C ILE A 61 -0.99 7.22 -14.17
N LYS A 62 -0.98 5.90 -14.41
CA LYS A 62 0.21 5.12 -14.75
C LYS A 62 1.34 5.35 -13.74
N TYR A 63 1.00 5.19 -12.47
CA TYR A 63 1.93 5.44 -11.36
C TYR A 63 3.15 4.51 -11.44
N VAL A 64 4.33 5.05 -11.18
CA VAL A 64 5.60 4.32 -11.20
C VAL A 64 6.28 4.47 -9.84
N ASN A 65 6.99 3.41 -9.41
CA ASN A 65 7.68 3.29 -8.14
C ASN A 65 6.71 3.10 -6.95
N ALA A 66 7.21 3.22 -5.71
CA ALA A 66 6.38 3.08 -4.51
C ALA A 66 5.61 4.37 -4.22
N GLY A 67 4.38 4.22 -3.74
CA GLY A 67 3.53 5.32 -3.30
C GLY A 67 2.49 4.84 -2.32
N THR A 68 1.74 5.78 -1.75
CA THR A 68 0.67 5.46 -0.81
C THR A 68 -0.55 6.29 -1.10
N VAL A 69 -1.73 5.65 -1.09
CA VAL A 69 -3.02 6.34 -1.20
C VAL A 69 -3.66 6.41 0.19
N GLU A 70 -3.96 7.61 0.67
CA GLU A 70 -4.56 7.82 1.99
C GLU A 70 -6.07 8.04 1.88
N PHE A 71 -6.81 7.47 2.85
CA PHE A 71 -8.25 7.51 2.97
C PHE A 71 -8.68 7.83 4.41
N LEU A 72 -9.81 8.52 4.54
CA LEU A 72 -10.59 8.57 5.78
C LEU A 72 -11.73 7.56 5.72
N VAL A 73 -11.86 6.74 6.75
CA VAL A 73 -12.92 5.72 6.86
C VAL A 73 -13.88 6.08 7.99
N SER A 74 -15.18 5.98 7.72
CA SER A 74 -16.26 6.21 8.69
C SER A 74 -17.40 5.21 8.47
N GLY A 75 -17.55 4.25 9.38
CA GLY A 75 -18.44 3.11 9.15
C GLY A 75 -17.92 2.25 8.00
N ASP A 76 -18.77 1.96 7.03
CA ASP A 76 -18.44 1.18 5.82
C ASP A 76 -18.13 2.04 4.58
N GLU A 77 -18.04 3.36 4.77
CA GLU A 77 -17.70 4.35 3.74
C GLU A 77 -16.25 4.83 3.89
N PHE A 78 -15.60 5.13 2.76
CA PHE A 78 -14.24 5.63 2.71
C PHE A 78 -14.12 6.79 1.71
N PHE A 79 -13.22 7.73 2.00
CA PHE A 79 -13.05 8.96 1.23
C PHE A 79 -11.56 9.18 0.98
N PHE A 80 -11.17 9.32 -0.28
CA PHE A 80 -9.81 9.68 -0.67
C PHE A 80 -9.44 11.06 -0.10
N ILE A 81 -8.19 11.20 0.36
CA ILE A 81 -7.67 12.50 0.83
C ILE A 81 -6.38 12.93 0.13
N GLU A 82 -5.43 12.01 -0.07
CA GLU A 82 -4.09 12.36 -0.56
C GLU A 82 -3.38 11.15 -1.18
N VAL A 83 -2.41 11.42 -2.05
CA VAL A 83 -1.37 10.47 -2.45
C VAL A 83 -0.03 10.99 -1.93
N ASN A 84 0.73 10.12 -1.26
CA ASN A 84 2.14 10.36 -0.98
C ASN A 84 2.97 9.69 -2.09
N PRO A 85 3.53 10.44 -3.06
CA PRO A 85 4.26 9.87 -4.19
C PRO A 85 5.71 9.51 -3.83
N ARG A 86 5.88 8.80 -2.70
CA ARG A 86 7.18 8.45 -2.09
C ARG A 86 6.99 7.32 -1.09
N VAL A 87 8.11 6.71 -0.69
CA VAL A 87 8.15 5.84 0.49
C VAL A 87 7.82 6.63 1.76
N GLN A 88 7.26 5.92 2.74
CA GLN A 88 6.82 6.46 4.03
C GLN A 88 7.60 5.84 5.19
N VAL A 89 7.55 6.46 6.37
CA VAL A 89 8.30 5.99 7.55
C VAL A 89 7.80 4.62 7.98
N GLU A 90 6.49 4.43 7.89
CA GLU A 90 5.72 3.24 8.25
C GLU A 90 5.68 2.16 7.15
N HIS A 91 6.53 2.22 6.13
CA HIS A 91 6.63 1.13 5.14
C HIS A 91 7.07 -0.20 5.79
N THR A 92 7.84 -0.12 6.88
CA THR A 92 8.43 -1.27 7.59
C THR A 92 7.39 -2.30 8.04
N ILE A 93 6.22 -1.87 8.52
CA ILE A 93 5.15 -2.79 8.94
C ILE A 93 4.50 -3.51 7.76
N THR A 94 4.44 -2.87 6.58
CA THR A 94 4.03 -3.54 5.35
C THR A 94 5.05 -4.58 4.91
N GLU A 95 6.35 -4.27 4.97
CA GLU A 95 7.41 -5.23 4.65
C GLU A 95 7.36 -6.45 5.58
N MET A 96 7.19 -6.24 6.89
CA MET A 96 7.12 -7.32 7.87
C MET A 96 5.96 -8.28 7.61
N VAL A 97 4.77 -7.77 7.27
CA VAL A 97 3.61 -8.64 7.06
C VAL A 97 3.56 -9.23 5.65
N THR A 98 4.19 -8.63 4.64
CA THR A 98 4.14 -9.17 3.26
C THR A 98 5.39 -9.95 2.85
N GLY A 99 6.51 -9.74 3.55
CA GLY A 99 7.83 -10.26 3.17
C GLY A 99 8.44 -9.57 1.95
N ILE A 100 7.85 -8.46 1.48
CA ILE A 100 8.31 -7.71 0.30
C ILE A 100 9.15 -6.54 0.77
N ASP A 101 10.41 -6.48 0.32
CA ASP A 101 11.31 -5.35 0.54
C ASP A 101 10.96 -4.22 -0.44
N ILE A 102 10.32 -3.18 0.09
CA ILE A 102 9.81 -2.05 -0.68
C ILE A 102 10.97 -1.24 -1.23
N VAL A 103 11.98 -0.91 -0.42
CA VAL A 103 13.09 -0.04 -0.84
C VAL A 103 13.95 -0.70 -1.92
N LYS A 104 14.24 -2.00 -1.80
CA LYS A 104 14.91 -2.77 -2.85
C LYS A 104 14.09 -2.76 -4.14
N THR A 105 12.78 -2.99 -4.03
CA THR A 105 11.87 -2.98 -5.19
C THR A 105 11.87 -1.61 -5.87
N GLN A 106 11.85 -0.51 -5.12
CA GLN A 106 11.94 0.84 -5.68
C GLN A 106 13.20 1.06 -6.53
N ILE A 107 14.35 0.55 -6.06
CA ILE A 107 15.63 0.68 -6.78
C ILE A 107 15.60 -0.11 -8.08
N LEU A 108 15.08 -1.34 -8.05
CA LEU A 108 14.97 -2.20 -9.23
C LEU A 108 13.98 -1.63 -10.25
N VAL A 109 12.82 -1.15 -9.81
CA VAL A 109 11.85 -0.46 -10.68
C VAL A 109 12.49 0.77 -11.31
N ALA A 110 13.23 1.58 -10.56
CA ALA A 110 13.94 2.75 -11.09
C ALA A 110 15.06 2.37 -12.09
N ALA A 111 15.53 1.12 -12.07
CA ALA A 111 16.46 0.57 -13.05
C ALA A 111 15.75 -0.01 -14.30
N GLY A 112 14.41 0.06 -14.36
CA GLY A 112 13.60 -0.43 -15.48
C GLY A 112 13.15 -1.89 -15.35
N ALA A 113 13.37 -2.55 -14.20
CA ALA A 113 12.95 -3.92 -13.99
C ALA A 113 11.41 -4.05 -13.96
N ASP A 114 10.91 -5.16 -14.50
CA ASP A 114 9.51 -5.57 -14.44
C ASP A 114 9.21 -6.17 -13.05
N LEU A 115 8.11 -5.73 -12.41
CA LEU A 115 7.66 -6.26 -11.13
C LEU A 115 7.56 -7.79 -11.16
N PHE A 116 7.03 -8.35 -12.24
CA PHE A 116 6.81 -9.79 -12.38
C PHE A 116 7.99 -10.51 -13.06
N GLY A 117 9.05 -9.77 -13.44
CA GLY A 117 10.27 -10.33 -13.99
C GLY A 117 11.16 -10.99 -12.93
N GLU A 118 12.17 -11.74 -13.35
CA GLU A 118 13.03 -12.53 -12.44
C GLU A 118 13.80 -11.68 -11.42
N GLU A 119 14.12 -10.41 -11.75
CA GLU A 119 14.91 -9.54 -10.87
C GLU A 119 14.16 -9.10 -9.61
N ILE A 120 12.88 -8.73 -9.75
CA ILE A 120 12.00 -8.34 -8.63
C ILE A 120 11.25 -9.56 -8.11
N ASN A 121 10.73 -10.40 -9.01
CA ASN A 121 9.95 -11.59 -8.72
C ASN A 121 8.77 -11.30 -7.77
N MET A 122 8.05 -10.20 -8.02
CA MET A 122 6.84 -9.84 -7.30
C MET A 122 5.77 -10.93 -7.55
N PRO A 123 5.08 -11.43 -6.52
CA PRO A 123 3.91 -12.28 -6.73
C PRO A 123 2.81 -11.54 -7.47
N GLN A 124 1.96 -12.27 -8.19
CA GLN A 124 0.72 -11.69 -8.73
C GLN A 124 -0.16 -11.19 -7.57
N GLN A 125 -0.99 -10.17 -7.80
CA GLN A 125 -1.77 -9.52 -6.73
C GLN A 125 -2.55 -10.51 -5.83
N LYS A 126 -3.13 -11.56 -6.44
CA LYS A 126 -3.88 -12.62 -5.76
C LYS A 126 -3.03 -13.51 -4.83
N ASP A 127 -1.73 -13.55 -5.07
CA ASP A 127 -0.76 -14.40 -4.39
C ASP A 127 0.05 -13.62 -3.33
N ILE A 128 -0.09 -12.29 -3.28
CA ILE A 128 0.42 -11.45 -2.19
C ILE A 128 -0.48 -11.68 -0.97
N THR A 129 0.13 -12.07 0.15
CA THR A 129 -0.60 -12.37 1.40
C THR A 129 0.02 -11.64 2.58
N THR A 130 -0.75 -11.47 3.65
CA THR A 130 -0.26 -10.96 4.94
C THR A 130 0.04 -12.12 5.89
N LEU A 131 1.22 -12.10 6.50
CA LEU A 131 1.68 -13.01 7.54
C LEU A 131 1.59 -12.32 8.91
N GLY A 132 0.49 -12.56 9.61
CA GLY A 132 0.27 -11.99 10.94
C GLY A 132 -0.02 -10.49 10.92
N TYR A 133 0.47 -9.80 11.95
CA TYR A 133 0.26 -8.37 12.19
C TYR A 133 1.57 -7.74 12.67
N ALA A 134 1.76 -6.47 12.36
CA ALA A 134 2.88 -5.64 12.78
C ALA A 134 2.39 -4.28 13.28
#